data_AF-A0A2T2YV00-F1
#
_entry.id   AF-A0A2T2YV00-F1
#
_cell.length_a   1.000
_cell.length_b   1.000
_cell.length_c   1.000
_cell.angle_alpha   90.00
_cell.angle_beta   90.00
_cell.angle_gamma   90.00
#
_symmetry.space_group_name_H-M   'P 1'
#
loop_
_entity.id
_entity.type
_entity.pdbx_description
1 polymer ?
#
loop_
_entity_poly.entity_id
_entity_poly.type
_entity_poly.pdbx_seq_one_letter_code
_entity_poly.pdbx_strand_id
1 'polypeptide(L)'
;MRSAHRPPCADGPDDWDLDVGNPESWRAAVRICSGCPLLTECSQLAQTLITRGDGPRAMIWAGVAYDSAGKIVENLDRHRTAPIDHKRPLRIIRTGARPVCAEPAPPTPRRRIVLGHRLRPTGIGA
;
A
#
# COMPACT_ATOMS: atom_id res chain seq x y z
N MET A 1 25.38 -9.74 -8.18
CA MET A 1 24.36 -9.53 -7.14
C MET A 1 23.96 -8.07 -7.19
N ARG A 2 22.78 -7.73 -7.73
CA ARG A 2 22.29 -6.33 -7.78
C ARG A 2 21.84 -6.00 -6.36
N SER A 3 22.58 -5.17 -5.62
CA SER A 3 22.11 -4.66 -4.33
C SER A 3 20.73 -4.06 -4.55
N ALA A 4 19.70 -4.71 -4.00
CA ALA A 4 18.32 -4.29 -4.09
C ALA A 4 18.21 -2.97 -3.32
N HIS A 5 18.55 -1.86 -3.98
CA HIS A 5 18.33 -0.53 -3.44
C HIS A 5 16.84 -0.41 -3.26
N ARG A 6 16.43 -0.36 -1.98
CA ARG A 6 15.05 -0.12 -1.60
C ARG A 6 14.64 1.20 -2.29
N PRO A 7 13.60 1.21 -3.13
CA PRO A 7 13.21 2.42 -3.80
C PRO A 7 12.75 3.44 -2.75
N PRO A 8 12.95 4.76 -2.99
CA PRO A 8 12.55 5.80 -2.04
C PRO A 8 11.07 5.71 -1.65
N CYS A 9 10.24 5.20 -2.57
CA CYS A 9 8.83 5.02 -2.33
C CYS A 9 8.46 3.92 -1.32
N ALA A 10 9.40 3.07 -0.93
CA ALA A 10 9.16 2.02 0.04
C ALA A 10 9.45 2.45 1.49
N ASP A 11 10.06 3.63 1.72
CA ASP A 11 10.42 4.10 3.07
C ASP A 11 9.25 4.79 3.79
N GLY A 12 8.42 5.54 3.07
CA GLY A 12 7.24 6.22 3.61
C GLY A 12 6.06 6.10 2.64
N PRO A 13 5.07 5.22 2.88
CA PRO A 13 3.94 5.03 1.96
C PRO A 13 3.02 6.26 1.87
N ASP A 14 2.91 7.03 2.96
CA ASP A 14 2.05 8.22 3.02
C ASP A 14 2.55 9.36 2.10
N ASP A 15 3.86 9.43 1.84
CA ASP A 15 4.47 10.45 0.97
C ASP A 15 3.99 10.37 -0.49
N TRP A 16 3.38 9.25 -0.86
CA TRP A 16 2.88 8.96 -2.19
C TRP A 16 1.36 8.97 -2.25
N ASP A 17 0.67 9.16 -1.12
CA ASP A 17 -0.78 9.14 -1.04
C ASP A 17 -1.37 10.51 -1.44
N LEU A 18 -2.31 10.51 -2.38
CA LEU A 18 -3.00 11.73 -2.79
C LEU A 18 -4.04 12.20 -1.77
N ASP A 19 -4.43 11.36 -0.80
CA ASP A 19 -5.39 11.72 0.23
C ASP A 19 -4.73 12.47 1.42
N VAL A 20 -3.40 12.38 1.59
CA VAL A 20 -2.67 12.93 2.77
C VAL A 20 -1.78 14.13 2.42
N GLY A 21 -1.27 14.19 1.19
CA GLY A 21 -0.33 15.23 0.78
C GLY A 21 -0.96 16.58 0.40
N ASN A 22 -0.11 17.46 -0.11
CA ASN A 22 -0.48 18.76 -0.68
C ASN A 22 0.22 18.93 -2.05
N PRO A 23 -0.12 19.96 -2.85
CA PRO A 23 0.47 20.12 -4.18
C PRO A 23 2.00 20.16 -4.21
N GLU A 24 2.65 20.73 -3.19
CA GLU A 24 4.10 20.77 -3.11
C GLU A 24 4.70 19.37 -2.84
N SER A 25 4.16 18.65 -1.86
CA SER A 25 4.64 17.30 -1.54
C SER A 25 4.38 16.31 -2.68
N TRP A 26 3.25 16.43 -3.38
CA TRP A 26 2.97 15.62 -4.57
C TRP A 26 3.93 15.88 -5.72
N ARG A 27 4.27 17.16 -5.99
CA ARG A 27 5.27 17.52 -7.00
C ARG A 27 6.65 16.97 -6.63
N ALA A 28 7.02 16.99 -5.36
CA ALA A 28 8.27 16.40 -4.88
C ALA A 28 8.27 14.88 -5.08
N ALA A 29 7.20 14.19 -4.67
CA ALA A 29 7.04 12.76 -4.85
C ALA A 29 7.13 12.35 -6.34
N VAL A 30 6.38 13.01 -7.24
CA VAL A 30 6.48 12.75 -8.70
C VAL A 30 7.93 12.87 -9.18
N ARG A 31 8.65 13.92 -8.79
CA ARG A 31 10.05 14.13 -9.18
C ARG A 31 10.96 13.01 -8.67
N ILE A 32 10.79 12.60 -7.41
CA ILE A 32 11.56 11.49 -6.81
C ILE A 32 11.27 10.18 -7.55
N CYS A 33 10.01 9.91 -7.88
CA CYS A 33 9.63 8.70 -8.62
C CYS A 33 10.25 8.68 -10.02
N SER A 34 10.21 9.81 -10.73
CA SER A 34 10.77 9.94 -12.09
C SER A 34 12.29 9.79 -12.12
N GLY A 35 12.99 10.06 -11.01
CA GLY A 35 14.43 9.80 -10.85
C GLY A 35 14.76 8.38 -10.40
N CYS A 36 13.77 7.53 -10.13
CA CYS A 36 14.00 6.19 -9.59
C CYS A 36 14.54 5.25 -10.68
N PRO A 37 15.59 4.46 -10.41
CA PRO A 37 16.11 3.48 -11.37
C PRO A 37 15.10 2.39 -11.75
N LEU A 38 14.02 2.22 -10.97
CA LEU A 38 12.96 1.25 -11.22
C LEU A 38 11.78 1.83 -12.02
N LEU A 39 11.87 3.07 -12.52
CA LEU A 39 10.75 3.77 -13.17
C LEU A 39 10.10 2.94 -14.30
N THR A 40 10.91 2.34 -15.17
CA THR A 40 10.44 1.54 -16.31
C THR A 40 9.65 0.32 -15.84
N GLU A 41 10.17 -0.39 -14.84
CA GLU A 41 9.55 -1.59 -14.29
C GLU A 41 8.23 -1.23 -13.58
N CYS A 42 8.23 -0.14 -12.80
CA CYS A 42 7.04 0.40 -12.15
C CYS A 42 5.95 0.81 -13.17
N SER A 43 6.36 1.38 -14.31
CA SER A 43 5.43 1.79 -15.38
C SER A 43 4.76 0.59 -16.05
N GLN A 44 5.55 -0.44 -16.38
CA GLN A 44 5.03 -1.69 -16.97
C GLN A 44 4.08 -2.42 -16.01
N LEU A 45 4.43 -2.43 -14.71
CA LEU A 45 3.59 -2.99 -13.68
C LEU A 45 2.27 -2.22 -13.51
N ALA A 46 2.31 -0.88 -13.54
CA ALA A 46 1.10 -0.06 -13.52
C ALA A 46 0.17 -0.41 -14.69
N GLN A 47 0.70 -0.52 -15.91
CA GLN A 47 -0.08 -0.88 -17.08
C GLN A 47 -0.72 -2.27 -16.95
N THR A 48 0.03 -3.23 -16.42
CA THR A 48 -0.47 -4.59 -16.16
C THR A 48 -1.62 -4.58 -15.16
N LEU A 49 -1.49 -3.81 -14.08
CA LEU A 49 -2.51 -3.67 -13.04
C LEU A 49 -3.77 -2.97 -13.58
N ILE A 50 -3.60 -1.88 -14.34
CA ILE A 50 -4.70 -1.15 -14.98
C ILE A 50 -5.50 -2.07 -15.91
N THR A 51 -4.81 -2.88 -16.72
CA THR A 51 -5.45 -3.83 -17.65
C THR A 51 -6.28 -4.89 -16.91
N ARG A 52 -5.91 -5.23 -15.67
CA ARG A 52 -6.63 -6.19 -14.82
C ARG A 52 -7.70 -5.55 -13.93
N GLY A 53 -7.84 -4.22 -13.93
CA GLY A 53 -8.77 -3.48 -13.08
C GLY A 53 -8.23 -3.14 -11.68
N ASP A 54 -7.01 -3.57 -11.36
CA ASP A 54 -6.34 -3.39 -10.06
C ASP A 54 -5.30 -2.24 -10.09
N GLY A 55 -5.52 -1.25 -10.98
CA GLY A 55 -4.63 -0.11 -11.14
C GLY A 55 -4.45 0.76 -9.88
N PRO A 56 -3.38 1.57 -9.82
CA PRO A 56 -3.12 2.49 -8.72
C PRO A 56 -4.26 3.51 -8.56
N ARG A 57 -4.62 3.83 -7.31
CA ARG A 57 -5.75 4.70 -6.96
C ARG A 57 -5.48 5.52 -5.72
N ALA A 58 -5.67 6.83 -5.82
CA ALA A 58 -5.34 7.85 -4.82
C ALA A 58 -3.87 7.81 -4.41
N MET A 59 -2.97 7.66 -5.38
CA MET A 59 -1.54 7.62 -5.11
C MET A 59 -0.70 8.03 -6.32
N ILE A 60 0.57 8.32 -6.06
CA ILE A 60 1.60 8.56 -7.06
C ILE A 60 2.35 7.24 -7.30
N TRP A 61 2.37 6.80 -8.56
CA TRP A 61 3.03 5.58 -8.99
C TRP A 61 3.74 5.78 -10.33
N ALA A 62 5.00 5.36 -10.43
CA ALA A 62 5.83 5.51 -11.64
C ALA A 62 5.84 6.96 -12.20
N GLY A 63 5.92 7.97 -11.31
CA GLY A 63 5.92 9.38 -11.69
C GLY A 63 4.55 9.92 -12.11
N VAL A 64 3.48 9.14 -11.99
CA VAL A 64 2.13 9.53 -12.38
C VAL A 64 1.21 9.55 -11.16
N ALA A 65 0.45 10.63 -11.01
CA ALA A 65 -0.55 10.78 -9.96
C ALA A 65 -1.89 10.20 -10.41
N TYR A 66 -2.49 9.33 -9.60
CA TYR A 66 -3.78 8.69 -9.86
C TYR A 66 -4.79 9.09 -8.78
N ASP A 67 -5.96 9.58 -9.17
CA ASP A 67 -7.06 9.89 -8.26
C ASP A 67 -7.69 8.62 -7.66
N SER A 68 -8.70 8.78 -6.80
CA SER A 68 -9.41 7.67 -6.15
C SER A 68 -10.12 6.73 -7.14
N ALA A 69 -10.49 7.21 -8.33
CA ALA A 69 -11.06 6.44 -9.41
C ALA A 69 -9.99 5.70 -10.25
N GLY A 70 -8.72 6.02 -10.08
CA GLY A 70 -7.60 5.49 -10.87
C GLY A 70 -7.38 6.25 -12.18
N LYS A 71 -7.90 7.49 -12.29
CA LYS A 71 -7.64 8.39 -13.40
C LYS A 71 -6.39 9.20 -13.14
N ILE A 72 -5.67 9.52 -14.21
CA ILE A 72 -4.48 10.38 -14.14
C ILE A 72 -4.91 11.79 -13.74
N VAL A 73 -4.21 12.35 -12.74
CA VAL A 73 -4.36 13.74 -12.32
C VAL A 73 -3.40 14.60 -13.15
N GLU A 74 -3.93 15.29 -14.17
CA GLU A 74 -3.13 16.13 -15.07
C GLU A 74 -2.59 17.40 -14.39
N ASN A 75 -3.32 17.92 -13.40
CA ASN A 75 -2.95 19.13 -12.68
C ASN A 75 -3.06 18.91 -11.17
N LEU A 76 -1.91 18.69 -10.53
CA LEU A 76 -1.78 18.47 -9.10
C LEU A 76 -2.17 19.72 -8.29
N ASP A 77 -1.93 20.92 -8.78
CA ASP A 77 -2.25 22.17 -8.08
C ASP A 77 -3.77 22.44 -8.01
N ARG A 78 -4.54 21.87 -8.94
CA ARG A 78 -6.02 21.94 -8.95
C ARG A 78 -6.67 20.71 -8.33
N HIS A 79 -5.91 19.67 -8.03
CA HIS A 79 -6.43 18.48 -7.37
C HIS A 79 -6.86 18.84 -5.96
N ARG A 80 -8.15 18.77 -5.69
CA ARG A 80 -8.68 18.88 -4.34
C ARG A 80 -8.73 17.49 -3.76
N THR A 81 -8.01 17.29 -2.67
CA THR A 81 -8.27 16.19 -1.76
C THR A 81 -9.74 16.22 -1.37
N ALA A 82 -10.44 15.12 -1.60
CA ALA A 82 -11.73 14.92 -0.95
C ALA A 82 -11.52 15.01 0.58
N PRO A 83 -12.55 15.34 1.38
CA PRO A 83 -12.43 15.31 2.82
C PRO A 83 -11.77 13.98 3.23
N ILE A 84 -10.63 14.08 3.93
CA ILE A 84 -9.79 12.93 4.23
C ILE A 84 -10.65 11.90 4.95
N ASP A 85 -10.95 10.79 4.28
CA ASP A 85 -11.50 9.64 4.98
C ASP A 85 -10.34 8.99 5.73
N HIS A 86 -10.08 9.46 6.95
CA HIS A 86 -9.06 8.91 7.84
C HIS A 86 -9.30 7.41 8.16
N LYS A 87 -10.43 6.84 7.74
CA LYS A 87 -10.71 5.40 7.86
C LYS A 87 -10.30 4.62 6.62
N ARG A 88 -9.92 5.28 5.51
CA ARG A 88 -9.48 4.59 4.30
C ARG A 88 -8.10 3.96 4.59
N PRO A 89 -8.01 2.62 4.60
CA PRO A 89 -6.74 1.96 4.86
C PRO A 89 -5.79 2.20 3.69
N LEU A 90 -4.50 2.38 4.01
CA LEU A 90 -3.43 2.42 3.01
C LEU A 90 -3.55 1.24 2.04
N ARG A 91 -3.59 1.56 0.73
CA ARG A 91 -3.73 0.54 -0.30
C ARG A 91 -2.37 -0.05 -0.64
N ILE A 92 -2.13 -1.26 -0.15
CA ILE A 92 -0.97 -2.06 -0.53
C ILE A 92 -1.24 -2.73 -1.87
N ILE A 93 -0.56 -2.26 -2.93
CA ILE A 93 -0.57 -2.95 -4.22
C ILE A 93 0.30 -4.21 -4.10
N ARG A 94 -0.33 -5.37 -4.19
CA ARG A 94 0.36 -6.65 -4.28
C ARG A 94 0.77 -6.89 -5.73
N THR A 95 2.08 -6.87 -5.98
CA THR A 95 2.67 -7.05 -7.32
C THR A 95 2.77 -8.52 -7.73
N GLY A 96 2.60 -9.45 -6.78
CA GLY A 96 2.57 -10.88 -7.04
C GLY A 96 1.27 -11.34 -7.72
N ALA A 97 1.25 -12.58 -8.21
CA ALA A 97 0.04 -13.17 -8.75
C ALA A 97 -1.10 -13.10 -7.72
N ARG A 98 -2.30 -12.67 -8.16
CA ARG A 98 -3.51 -12.73 -7.33
C ARG A 98 -3.62 -14.16 -6.81
N PRO A 99 -3.69 -14.39 -5.48
CA PRO A 99 -3.98 -15.71 -4.98
C PRO A 99 -5.29 -16.16 -5.61
N VAL A 100 -5.22 -17.20 -6.46
CA VAL A 100 -6.41 -17.90 -6.89
C VAL A 100 -7.11 -18.33 -5.62
N CYS A 101 -8.44 -18.20 -5.54
CA CYS A 101 -9.19 -18.83 -4.46
C CYS A 101 -8.84 -20.31 -4.46
N ALA A 102 -7.85 -20.69 -3.67
CA ALA A 102 -7.60 -22.08 -3.36
C ALA A 102 -8.87 -22.56 -2.67
N GLU A 103 -9.34 -23.71 -3.11
CA GLU A 103 -10.44 -24.49 -2.56
C GLU A 103 -10.70 -24.21 -1.07
N PRO A 104 -11.98 -24.15 -0.63
CA PRO A 104 -12.32 -23.88 0.76
C PRO A 104 -11.48 -24.76 1.68
N ALA A 105 -10.72 -24.10 2.56
CA ALA A 105 -9.84 -24.77 3.50
C ALA A 105 -10.63 -25.84 4.27
N PRO A 106 -10.05 -27.03 4.51
CA PRO A 106 -10.71 -28.06 5.30
C PRO A 106 -11.11 -27.50 6.67
N PRO A 107 -12.24 -27.93 7.24
CA PRO A 107 -12.79 -27.37 8.47
C PRO A 107 -11.74 -27.39 9.58
N THR A 108 -11.35 -26.20 10.03
CA THR A 108 -10.38 -26.03 11.09
C THR A 108 -10.88 -26.73 12.35
N PRO A 109 -10.08 -27.59 13.01
CA PRO A 109 -10.49 -28.19 14.27
C PRO A 109 -10.74 -27.09 15.30
N ARG A 110 -11.99 -27.03 15.80
CA ARG A 110 -12.44 -26.06 16.80
C ARG A 110 -11.69 -26.31 18.12
N ARG A 111 -10.53 -25.69 18.31
CA ARG A 111 -9.86 -25.64 19.62
C ARG A 111 -10.62 -24.67 20.50
N ARG A 112 -11.43 -25.20 21.41
CA ARG A 112 -12.12 -24.44 22.46
C ARG A 112 -11.06 -23.96 23.48
N ILE A 113 -10.71 -22.68 23.41
CA ILE A 113 -9.90 -22.05 24.45
C ILE A 113 -10.80 -21.88 25.68
N VAL A 114 -10.53 -22.64 26.75
CA VAL A 114 -11.19 -22.46 28.05
C VAL A 114 -10.37 -21.47 28.85
N LEU A 115 -10.76 -20.20 28.85
CA LEU A 115 -10.24 -19.20 29.78
C LEU A 115 -10.82 -19.50 31.16
N GLY A 116 -10.02 -20.09 32.06
CA GLY A 116 -10.56 -20.48 33.38
C GLY A 116 -9.59 -21.02 34.43
N HIS A 117 -8.27 -20.87 34.29
CA HIS A 117 -7.35 -21.25 35.35
C HIS A 117 -6.58 -20.03 35.84
N ARG A 118 -6.90 -19.59 37.08
CA ARG A 118 -6.05 -18.68 37.83
C ARG A 118 -4.67 -19.34 37.94
N LEU A 119 -3.65 -18.68 37.41
CA LEU A 119 -2.27 -18.98 37.79
C LEU A 119 -2.17 -18.76 39.31
N ARG A 120 -1.83 -19.81 40.06
CA ARG A 120 -1.50 -19.67 41.47
C ARG A 120 -0.26 -18.79 41.59
N PRO A 121 -0.21 -17.82 42.51
CA PRO A 121 1.00 -17.04 42.74
C PRO A 121 2.09 -17.99 43.24
N THR A 122 3.19 -18.10 42.49
CA THR A 122 4.40 -18.73 43.01
C THR A 122 4.94 -17.80 44.08
N GLY A 123 4.80 -18.19 45.35
CA GLY A 123 5.30 -17.44 46.49
C GLY A 123 6.81 -17.22 46.40
N ILE A 124 7.23 -16.00 46.76
CA ILE A 124 8.62 -15.58 46.94
C ILE A 124 9.06 -15.99 48.36
N GLY A 125 10.27 -16.57 48.47
CA GLY A 125 11.16 -16.48 49.64
C GLY A 125 11.05 -17.57 50.70
N ALA A 126 12.11 -18.37 50.88
CA ALA A 126 13.22 -18.10 51.82
C ALA A 126 14.42 -19.00 51.47
#